data_AF-A0A8I1W8Z8-F1
#
_entry.id   AF-A0A8I1W8Z8-F1
#
_cell.length_a   1.000
_cell.length_b   1.000
_cell.length_c   1.000
_cell.angle_alpha   90.00
_cell.angle_beta   90.00
_cell.angle_gamma   90.00
#
_symmetry.space_group_name_H-M   'P 1'
#
loop_
_entity.id
_entity.type
_entity.pdbx_description
1 polymer ?
#
loop_
_entity_poly.entity_id
_entity_poly.type
_entity_poly.pdbx_seq_one_letter_code
_entity_poly.pdbx_strand_id
1 'polypeptide(L)' 'YDAALSSFMVSALVAQEAKAAQDFQAEDVPSIYINGKFRIEPHGFDANNHDQFVQQFGALVKFLPQQQQV' A
#
# COMPACT_ATOMS: atom_id res chain seq x y z
N TYR A 1 16.57 -13.07 -18.33
CA TYR A 1 15.96 -13.25 -16.99
C TYR A 1 17.06 -13.20 -15.92
N ASP A 2 18.15 -13.97 -16.04
CA ASP A 2 19.29 -13.96 -15.08
C ASP A 2 20.06 -12.63 -14.95
N ALA A 3 20.24 -11.87 -16.03
CA ALA A 3 20.96 -10.59 -15.99
C ALA A 3 20.19 -9.46 -15.28
N ALA A 4 18.86 -9.57 -15.15
CA ALA A 4 18.04 -8.58 -14.43
C ALA A 4 17.97 -8.89 -12.93
N LEU A 5 17.90 -10.18 -12.56
CA LEU A 5 17.93 -10.67 -11.17
C LEU A 5 19.22 -10.29 -10.44
N SER A 6 20.34 -10.22 -11.16
CA SER A 6 21.65 -9.77 -10.66
C SER A 6 21.91 -8.29 -10.88
N SER A 7 20.94 -7.55 -11.45
CA SER A 7 21.14 -6.12 -11.70
C SER A 7 21.06 -5.34 -10.39
N PHE A 8 21.96 -4.36 -10.26
CA PHE A 8 21.97 -3.40 -9.15
C PHE A 8 20.58 -2.77 -8.92
N MET A 9 19.82 -2.53 -9.99
CA MET A 9 18.48 -1.94 -9.91
C MET A 9 17.47 -2.85 -9.20
N VAL A 10 17.50 -4.16 -9.47
CA VAL A 10 16.61 -5.12 -8.78
C VAL A 10 17.01 -5.27 -7.32
N SER A 11 18.31 -5.33 -7.03
CA SER A 11 18.80 -5.37 -5.64
C SER A 11 18.44 -4.09 -4.87
N ALA A 12 18.54 -2.92 -5.52
CA ALA A 12 18.13 -1.64 -4.94
C ALA A 12 16.62 -1.58 -4.69
N LEU A 13 15.79 -2.10 -5.61
CA LEU A 13 14.34 -2.15 -5.43
C LEU A 13 13.95 -3.08 -4.27
N VAL A 14 14.53 -4.28 -4.18
CA VAL A 14 14.29 -5.21 -3.07
C VAL A 14 14.71 -4.60 -1.73
N ALA A 15 15.86 -3.92 -1.69
CA ALA A 15 16.29 -3.21 -0.49
C ALA A 15 15.34 -2.05 -0.11
N GLN A 16 14.80 -1.34 -1.12
CA GLN A 16 13.81 -0.29 -0.91
C GLN A 16 12.47 -0.84 -0.39
N GLU A 17 12.02 -1.97 -0.92
CA GLU A 17 10.80 -2.66 -0.45
C GLU A 17 10.96 -3.15 0.99
N ALA A 18 12.08 -3.80 1.31
CA ALA A 18 12.38 -4.25 2.67
C ALA A 18 12.45 -3.08 3.65
N LYS A 19 13.09 -1.97 3.24
CA LYS A 19 13.14 -0.75 4.04
C LYS A 19 11.76 -0.12 4.21
N ALA A 20 10.95 -0.05 3.17
CA ALA A 20 9.59 0.48 3.26
C ALA A 20 8.72 -0.37 4.21
N ALA A 21 8.82 -1.70 4.15
CA ALA A 21 8.10 -2.59 5.07
C ALA A 21 8.51 -2.34 6.55
N GLN A 22 9.79 -2.08 6.81
CA GLN A 22 10.28 -1.70 8.14
C GLN A 22 9.81 -0.31 8.57
N ASP A 23 9.96 0.69 7.69
CA ASP A 23 9.60 2.09 7.96
C ASP A 23 8.09 2.25 8.23
N PHE A 24 7.25 1.44 7.58
CA PHE A 24 5.79 1.41 7.78
C PHE A 24 5.32 0.37 8.80
N GLN A 25 6.23 -0.37 9.43
CA GLN A 25 5.90 -1.47 10.36
C GLN A 25 4.81 -2.40 9.76
N ALA A 26 4.98 -2.79 8.50
CA ALA A 26 4.03 -3.64 7.80
C ALA A 26 4.11 -5.08 8.35
N GLU A 27 3.22 -5.40 9.28
CA GLU A 27 3.16 -6.70 9.97
C GLU A 27 2.30 -7.73 9.23
N ASP A 28 1.36 -7.29 8.39
CA ASP A 28 0.41 -8.17 7.70
C ASP A 28 0.15 -7.72 6.24
N VAL A 29 -0.36 -8.64 5.42
CA VAL A 29 -0.71 -8.41 4.01
C VAL A 29 -2.17 -8.81 3.72
N PRO A 30 -2.91 -8.02 2.92
CA PRO A 30 -2.50 -6.78 2.25
C PRO A 30 -2.53 -5.55 3.19
N SER A 31 -1.45 -4.76 3.19
CA SER A 31 -1.38 -3.44 3.86
C SER A 31 -1.10 -2.36 2.81
N ILE A 32 -1.94 -1.32 2.76
CA ILE A 32 -1.82 -0.23 1.77
C ILE A 32 -1.62 1.09 2.49
N TYR A 33 -0.56 1.80 2.11
CA TYR A 33 -0.17 3.08 2.69
C TYR A 33 -0.32 4.20 1.65
N ILE A 34 -1.11 5.22 1.98
CA ILE A 34 -1.29 6.41 1.14
C ILE A 34 -0.35 7.51 1.63
N ASN A 35 0.52 7.96 0.73
CA ASN A 35 1.52 9.01 0.95
C ASN A 35 2.37 8.80 2.22
N GLY A 36 2.60 7.55 2.60
CA GLY A 36 3.37 7.17 3.78
C GLY A 36 2.85 7.69 5.13
N LYS A 37 1.59 8.14 5.20
CA LYS A 37 0.99 8.62 6.47
C LYS A 37 -0.27 7.86 6.86
N PHE A 38 -1.06 7.43 5.89
CA PHE A 38 -2.34 6.78 6.15
C PHE A 38 -2.26 5.31 5.79
N ARG A 39 -2.53 4.42 6.74
CA ARG A 39 -2.75 2.99 6.50
C ARG A 39 -4.24 2.76 6.26
N ILE A 40 -4.59 2.01 5.22
CA ILE A 40 -5.97 1.61 4.98
C ILE A 40 -6.32 0.42 5.88
N GLU A 41 -7.33 0.60 6.73
CA GLU A 41 -7.88 -0.45 7.60
C GLU A 41 -9.13 -1.06 6.96
N PRO A 42 -9.08 -2.32 6.46
CA PRO A 42 -10.21 -2.93 5.77
C PRO A 42 -11.36 -3.32 6.72
N HIS A 43 -11.11 -3.39 8.02
CA HIS A 43 -12.10 -3.74 9.05
C HIS A 43 -13.29 -2.77 9.12
N GLY A 44 -13.18 -1.58 8.54
CA GLY A 44 -14.25 -0.59 8.48
C GLY A 44 -15.18 -0.71 7.26
N PHE A 45 -14.89 -1.61 6.31
CA PHE A 45 -15.69 -1.78 5.10
C PHE A 45 -16.78 -2.84 5.29
N ASP A 46 -17.91 -2.65 4.61
CA ASP A 46 -18.96 -3.66 4.56
C ASP A 46 -18.49 -4.86 3.72
N ALA A 47 -18.01 -5.91 4.39
CA ALA A 47 -17.48 -7.11 3.77
C ALA A 47 -18.57 -8.05 3.20
N ASN A 48 -19.85 -7.73 3.40
CA ASN A 48 -20.96 -8.60 2.96
C ASN A 48 -21.33 -8.39 1.48
N ASN A 49 -20.86 -7.32 0.86
CA ASN A 49 -21.07 -7.04 -0.56
C ASN A 49 -19.76 -6.58 -1.21
N HIS A 50 -19.23 -7.43 -2.10
CA HIS A 50 -17.97 -7.18 -2.79
C HIS A 50 -17.97 -5.87 -3.59
N ASP A 51 -19.09 -5.51 -4.23
CA ASP A 51 -19.19 -4.28 -5.02
C ASP A 51 -19.12 -3.04 -4.12
N GLN A 52 -19.76 -3.09 -2.94
CA GLN A 52 -19.68 -2.01 -1.97
C GLN A 52 -18.28 -1.88 -1.38
N PHE A 53 -17.61 -2.99 -1.09
CA PHE A 53 -16.22 -2.97 -0.65
C PHE A 53 -15.31 -2.26 -1.66
N VAL A 54 -15.41 -2.60 -2.95
CA VAL A 54 -14.61 -1.98 -4.02
C VAL A 54 -14.89 -0.47 -4.13
N GLN A 55 -16.16 -0.07 -4.03
CA GLN A 55 -16.54 1.35 -4.07
C GLN A 55 -16.02 2.13 -2.87
N GLN A 56 -16.16 1.60 -1.65
CA GLN A 56 -15.71 2.25 -0.42
C GLN A 56 -14.18 2.36 -0.38
N PHE A 57 -13.49 1.29 -0.78
CA PHE A 57 -12.03 1.29 -0.90
C PHE A 57 -11.55 2.32 -1.92
N GLY A 58 -12.13 2.33 -3.13
CA GLY A 58 -11.78 3.30 -4.18
C GLY A 58 -12.04 4.75 -3.77
N ALA A 59 -13.14 5.01 -3.06
CA ALA A 59 -13.45 6.32 -2.52
C ALA A 59 -12.41 6.79 -1.49
N LEU A 60 -12.00 5.89 -0.58
CA LEU A 60 -10.99 6.20 0.44
C LEU A 60 -9.62 6.48 -0.17
N VAL A 61 -9.16 5.66 -1.12
CA VAL A 61 -7.89 5.87 -1.84
C VAL A 61 -7.89 7.21 -2.60
N LYS A 62 -9.04 7.64 -3.14
CA LYS A 62 -9.18 8.94 -3.79
C LYS A 62 -9.17 10.12 -2.81
N PHE A 63 -9.76 9.94 -1.63
CA PHE A 63 -9.92 10.98 -0.61
C PHE A 63 -8.63 11.26 0.19
N LEU A 64 -7.93 10.21 0.61
CA LEU A 64 -6.75 10.34 1.50
C LEU A 64 -5.62 11.23 0.95
N PRO A 65 -5.27 11.23 -0.34
CA PRO A 65 -4.29 12.16 -0.90
C PRO A 65 -4.72 13.63 -0.82
N GLN A 66 -6.03 13.91 -0.86
CA GLN A 66 -6.59 15.26 -0.80
C GLN A 66 -6.52 15.85 0.62
N GLN A 67 -6.55 15.00 1.64
CA GLN A 67 -6.41 15.41 3.05
C GLN A 67 -5.00 15.85 3.43
N GLN A 68 -4.00 15.67 2.57
CA GLN A 68 -2.63 16.14 2.81
C GLN A 68 -2.35 17.56 2.30
N GLN A 69 -3.31 18.21 1.65
CA GLN A 69 -3.15 19.56 1.10
C GLN A 69 -3.65 20.68 2.04
N VAL A 70 -3.90 20.38 3.32
CA VAL A 70 -4.24 21.37 4.36
C VAL A 70 -3.11 21.51 5.37
#